data_AF-A0A4V5NP96-F1
#
_entry.id   AF-A0A4V5NP96-F1
#
_cell.length_a   1.000
_cell.length_b   1.000
_cell.length_c   1.000
_cell.angle_alpha   90.00
_cell.angle_beta   90.00
_cell.angle_gamma   90.00
#
_symmetry.space_group_name_H-M   'P 1'
#
loop_
_entity.id
_entity.type
_entity.pdbx_description
1 polymer ?
#
loop_
_entity_poly.entity_id
_entity_poly.type
_entity_poly.pdbx_seq_one_letter_code
_entity_poly.pdbx_strand_id
1 'polypeptide(L)'
;MKDLLEQFSILDALLNNWDGIQVRLGPAGKSLSKELTVIAGKLSSAVSPDDIALLLEDLLDLVEETPAYSYVEELIARARIDETECRTRSNFATTVSTPEYAATVSQSTIASGIDLGRTIAGETSPCQVEVYFATNRKTTTKEKGYFTGDHQDTIIYGNASVTIPVNRHRIGQVEQRPWWQFFYDKNDPRRYMVLSEIETLDQGAFSQKLVADANTASDLLVFLHGYNVTFEEAARRAAQFAYDMEFKGRIILYSWPSLGRTMGYPADEERAFLAADCFNRFLKGLEEGPWAKVHVVAHSMGNRVMLLGLAGSDWPNSKLNQIVFVAGDVYVEVFEQKFPKIREKAGRYSSYVSRSDRALQISSLLHKARRIGISNGELYNFDGLETIDASELNTSLLSLGHGYFAEKRSVITDLGNLIRNGLGAASRGLHSSADKKYWLFPK
;
A
#
# COMPACT_ATOMS: atom_id res chain seq x y z
N MET A 1 -7.48 4.00 31.04
CA MET A 1 -8.41 4.96 31.69
C MET A 1 -8.14 6.40 31.28
N LYS A 2 -6.89 6.89 31.31
CA LYS A 2 -6.54 8.25 30.79
C LYS A 2 -6.95 8.38 29.32
N ASP A 3 -6.47 7.46 28.50
CA ASP A 3 -6.86 7.15 27.11
C ASP A 3 -8.38 7.15 26.86
N LEU A 4 -9.18 6.50 27.72
CA LEU A 4 -10.64 6.46 27.63
C LEU A 4 -11.27 7.84 27.90
N LEU A 5 -10.77 8.59 28.89
CA LEU A 5 -11.20 9.97 29.15
C LEU A 5 -10.80 10.93 28.02
N GLU A 6 -9.64 10.72 27.40
CA GLU A 6 -9.18 11.51 26.24
C GLU A 6 -9.99 11.20 24.98
N GLN A 7 -10.37 9.94 24.74
CA GLN A 7 -11.33 9.55 23.69
C GLN A 7 -12.68 10.25 23.88
N PHE A 8 -13.23 10.26 25.11
CA PHE A 8 -14.47 11.00 25.39
C PHE A 8 -14.31 12.52 25.26
N SER A 9 -13.16 13.10 25.64
CA SER A 9 -12.86 14.53 25.46
C SER A 9 -12.80 14.92 23.97
N ILE A 10 -12.19 14.07 23.13
CA ILE A 10 -12.15 14.28 21.67
C ILE A 10 -13.56 14.15 21.06
N LEU A 11 -14.34 13.15 21.46
CA LEU A 11 -15.72 12.99 21.00
C LEU A 11 -16.59 14.19 21.37
N ASP A 12 -16.53 14.63 22.63
CA ASP A 12 -17.27 15.80 23.13
C ASP A 12 -16.86 17.08 22.40
N ALA A 13 -15.55 17.29 22.15
CA ALA A 13 -15.06 18.43 21.38
C ALA A 13 -15.58 18.44 19.93
N LEU A 14 -15.65 17.28 19.27
CA LEU A 14 -16.17 17.16 17.90
C LEU A 14 -17.70 17.35 17.84
N LEU A 15 -18.44 16.81 18.81
CA LEU A 15 -19.89 16.98 18.90
C LEU A 15 -20.29 18.42 19.24
N ASN A 16 -19.63 19.05 20.22
CA ASN A 16 -19.92 20.44 20.63
C ASN A 16 -19.50 21.49 19.58
N ASN A 17 -18.73 21.11 18.56
CA ASN A 17 -18.37 21.97 17.42
C ASN A 17 -18.99 21.48 16.10
N TRP A 18 -19.96 20.56 16.15
CA TRP A 18 -20.47 19.86 14.97
C TRP A 18 -21.04 20.79 13.89
N ASP A 19 -21.80 21.82 14.26
CA ASP A 19 -22.30 22.84 13.31
C ASP A 19 -21.15 23.55 12.58
N GLY A 20 -20.05 23.82 13.30
CA GLY A 20 -18.83 24.41 12.75
C GLY A 20 -18.08 23.46 11.80
N ILE A 21 -18.17 22.15 12.03
CA ILE A 21 -17.66 21.12 11.12
C ILE A 21 -18.56 21.07 9.87
N GLN A 22 -19.89 20.99 10.04
CA GLN A 22 -20.85 20.94 8.93
C GLN A 22 -20.75 22.15 7.99
N VAL A 23 -20.60 23.37 8.51
CA VAL A 23 -20.37 24.58 7.68
C VAL A 23 -19.10 24.47 6.82
N ARG A 24 -18.06 23.77 7.31
CA ARG A 24 -16.79 23.57 6.60
C ARG A 24 -16.76 22.33 5.70
N LEU A 25 -17.62 21.33 5.93
CA LEU A 25 -17.89 20.24 5.00
C LEU A 25 -18.53 20.75 3.69
N GLY A 26 -19.21 21.90 3.75
CA GLY A 26 -19.90 22.50 2.61
C GLY A 26 -21.19 21.74 2.24
N PRO A 27 -21.68 21.86 1.00
CA PRO A 27 -22.89 21.17 0.56
C PRO A 27 -22.62 19.65 0.44
N ALA A 28 -22.86 18.91 1.52
CA ALA A 28 -22.61 17.47 1.61
C ALA A 28 -23.26 16.69 0.46
N GLY A 29 -22.43 15.96 -0.30
CA GLY A 29 -22.89 15.06 -1.34
C GLY A 29 -23.78 13.93 -0.78
N LYS A 30 -24.63 13.34 -1.63
CA LYS A 30 -25.58 12.30 -1.22
C LYS A 30 -24.93 11.06 -0.59
N SER A 31 -23.66 10.76 -0.88
CA SER A 31 -22.89 9.70 -0.21
C SER A 31 -22.49 10.14 1.21
N LEU A 32 -21.78 11.27 1.33
CA LEU A 32 -21.34 11.83 2.61
C LEU A 32 -22.48 11.98 3.63
N SER A 33 -23.64 12.51 3.20
CA SER A 33 -24.83 12.63 4.05
C SER A 33 -25.40 11.27 4.51
N LYS A 34 -25.35 10.25 3.65
CA LYS A 34 -25.79 8.88 3.97
C LYS A 34 -24.81 8.20 4.94
N GLU A 35 -23.51 8.36 4.72
CA GLU A 35 -22.45 7.79 5.56
C GLU A 35 -22.45 8.43 6.96
N LEU A 36 -22.57 9.76 7.06
CA LEU A 36 -22.78 10.47 8.33
C LEU A 36 -24.03 9.99 9.07
N THR A 37 -25.14 9.73 8.35
CA THR A 37 -26.36 9.17 8.94
C THR A 37 -26.14 7.77 9.51
N VAL A 38 -25.34 6.93 8.82
CA VAL A 38 -24.96 5.60 9.30
C VAL A 38 -24.06 5.70 10.54
N ILE A 39 -23.05 6.56 10.54
CA ILE A 39 -22.13 6.76 11.68
C ILE A 39 -22.90 7.26 12.90
N ALA A 40 -23.77 8.26 12.75
CA ALA A 40 -24.63 8.76 13.84
C ALA A 40 -25.56 7.67 14.39
N GLY A 41 -26.14 6.84 13.51
CA GLY A 41 -26.94 5.68 13.90
C GLY A 41 -26.14 4.65 14.72
N LYS A 42 -24.94 4.29 14.27
CA LYS A 42 -24.03 3.40 15.03
C LYS A 42 -23.67 4.01 16.40
N LEU A 43 -23.32 5.30 16.45
CA LEU A 43 -22.94 6.03 17.68
C LEU A 43 -24.03 6.00 18.75
N SER A 44 -25.31 6.14 18.35
CA SER A 44 -26.46 6.02 19.28
C SER A 44 -26.68 4.60 19.85
N SER A 45 -25.97 3.60 19.33
CA SER A 45 -26.04 2.19 19.74
C SER A 45 -24.73 1.62 20.30
N ALA A 46 -23.67 2.42 20.39
CA ALA A 46 -22.37 1.99 20.89
C ALA A 46 -22.41 1.66 22.39
N VAL A 47 -21.85 0.52 22.79
CA VAL A 47 -21.90 0.01 24.18
C VAL A 47 -20.54 -0.25 24.80
N SER A 48 -19.45 -0.25 24.02
CA SER A 48 -18.08 -0.33 24.51
C SER A 48 -17.22 0.88 24.08
N PRO A 49 -16.11 1.17 24.79
CA PRO A 49 -15.17 2.22 24.38
C PRO A 49 -14.51 1.93 23.02
N ASP A 50 -14.31 0.66 22.67
CA ASP A 50 -13.74 0.26 21.39
C ASP A 50 -14.72 0.50 20.23
N ASP A 51 -16.04 0.32 20.43
CA ASP A 51 -17.05 0.75 19.46
C ASP A 51 -16.93 2.26 19.21
N ILE A 52 -16.86 3.06 20.27
CA ILE A 52 -16.76 4.52 20.19
C ILE A 52 -15.47 4.94 19.48
N ALA A 53 -14.35 4.26 19.75
CA ALA A 53 -13.07 4.51 19.08
C ALA A 53 -13.12 4.18 17.58
N LEU A 54 -13.73 3.05 17.20
CA LEU A 54 -13.93 2.67 15.78
C LEU A 54 -14.87 3.64 15.05
N LEU A 55 -15.84 4.22 15.75
CA LEU A 55 -16.77 5.22 15.18
C LEU A 55 -16.17 6.62 15.08
N LEU A 56 -15.21 6.95 15.95
CA LEU A 56 -14.31 8.09 15.77
C LEU A 56 -13.38 7.88 14.57
N GLU A 57 -12.83 6.67 14.36
CA GLU A 57 -12.06 6.34 13.15
C GLU A 57 -12.93 6.49 11.87
N ASP A 58 -14.12 5.87 11.81
CA ASP A 58 -15.09 6.06 10.70
C ASP A 58 -15.44 7.55 10.43
N LEU A 59 -15.55 8.38 11.48
CA LEU A 59 -15.88 9.80 11.36
C LEU A 59 -14.71 10.64 10.85
N LEU A 60 -13.49 10.36 11.32
CA LEU A 60 -12.30 11.14 10.97
C LEU A 60 -11.81 10.82 9.56
N ASP A 61 -11.79 9.55 9.15
CA ASP A 61 -11.53 9.12 7.77
C ASP A 61 -12.47 9.83 6.77
N LEU A 62 -13.74 10.02 7.15
CA LEU A 62 -14.76 10.69 6.34
C LEU A 62 -14.58 12.21 6.25
N VAL A 63 -13.88 12.82 7.22
CA VAL A 63 -13.58 14.26 7.23
C VAL A 63 -12.21 14.58 6.62
N GLU A 64 -11.28 13.63 6.53
CA GLU A 64 -9.89 13.83 6.06
C GLU A 64 -9.80 14.50 4.67
N GLU A 65 -10.55 14.00 3.68
CA GLU A 65 -10.55 14.54 2.31
C GLU A 65 -11.55 15.71 2.13
N THR A 66 -11.78 16.51 3.18
CA THR A 66 -12.75 17.63 3.17
C THR A 66 -12.16 18.95 3.70
N PRO A 67 -12.75 20.12 3.37
CA PRO A 67 -12.29 21.41 3.90
C PRO A 67 -12.53 21.60 5.41
N ALA A 68 -13.17 20.64 6.09
CA ALA A 68 -13.32 20.64 7.54
C ALA A 68 -12.13 19.99 8.28
N TYR A 69 -11.24 19.25 7.59
CA TYR A 69 -10.18 18.47 8.24
C TYR A 69 -9.29 19.30 9.15
N SER A 70 -8.71 20.40 8.67
CA SER A 70 -7.80 21.25 9.47
C SER A 70 -8.48 21.90 10.70
N TYR A 71 -9.79 22.11 10.64
CA TYR A 71 -10.56 22.56 11.80
C TYR A 71 -10.81 21.43 12.81
N VAL A 72 -11.03 20.21 12.33
CA VAL A 72 -11.11 19.00 13.16
C VAL A 72 -9.76 18.67 13.81
N GLU A 73 -8.63 18.83 13.11
CA GLU A 73 -7.29 18.72 13.69
C GLU A 73 -7.08 19.72 14.85
N GLU A 74 -7.48 21.00 14.68
CA GLU A 74 -7.41 21.99 15.74
C GLU A 74 -8.27 21.61 16.97
N LEU A 75 -9.45 21.01 16.75
CA LEU A 75 -10.33 20.57 17.84
C LEU A 75 -9.72 19.38 18.60
N ILE A 76 -9.20 18.38 17.88
CA ILE A 76 -8.50 17.22 18.48
C ILE A 76 -7.27 17.70 19.27
N ALA A 77 -6.50 18.65 18.72
CA ALA A 77 -5.32 19.19 19.40
C ALA A 77 -5.67 19.94 20.70
N ARG A 78 -6.82 20.63 20.74
CA ARG A 78 -7.33 21.34 21.94
C ARG A 78 -8.02 20.41 22.95
N ALA A 79 -8.49 19.25 22.52
CA ALA A 79 -9.17 18.26 23.38
C ALA A 79 -8.20 17.36 24.18
N ARG A 80 -6.90 17.43 23.90
CA ARG A 80 -5.86 16.68 24.64
C ARG A 80 -5.72 17.18 26.07
N ILE A 81 -5.63 16.24 27.01
CA ILE A 81 -5.57 16.53 28.45
C ILE A 81 -4.10 16.51 28.89
N ASP A 82 -3.51 17.70 29.01
CA ASP A 82 -2.14 17.88 29.53
C ASP A 82 -2.11 17.79 31.07
N GLU A 83 -0.94 17.49 31.65
CA GLU A 83 -0.87 17.10 33.07
C GLU A 83 -0.82 18.28 34.06
N THR A 84 -1.96 18.95 34.30
CA THR A 84 -2.15 19.77 35.52
C THR A 84 -3.62 19.99 35.93
N GLU A 85 -3.88 19.92 37.25
CA GLU A 85 -5.16 20.16 37.99
C GLU A 85 -6.49 19.60 37.44
N CYS A 86 -7.01 18.55 38.11
CA CYS A 86 -8.40 18.13 38.01
C CYS A 86 -9.31 18.89 39.00
N ARG A 87 -10.51 19.30 38.56
CA ARG A 87 -11.60 19.79 39.44
C ARG A 87 -12.95 19.23 39.01
N THR A 88 -13.65 18.57 39.93
CA THR A 88 -14.95 17.92 39.69
C THR A 88 -16.10 18.68 40.34
N ARG A 89 -17.32 18.53 39.79
CA ARG A 89 -18.57 18.67 40.54
C ARG A 89 -19.71 17.86 39.88
N SER A 90 -20.67 17.45 40.70
CA SER A 90 -21.81 16.59 40.36
C SER A 90 -23.09 17.45 40.12
N ASN A 91 -24.32 16.97 39.89
CA ASN A 91 -24.99 15.65 39.95
C ASN A 91 -26.36 15.79 39.24
N PHE A 92 -27.07 14.72 38.83
CA PHE A 92 -28.55 14.52 38.96
C PHE A 92 -29.06 13.25 38.23
N ALA A 93 -30.30 12.82 38.54
CA ALA A 93 -30.95 11.57 38.10
C ALA A 93 -32.51 11.74 38.15
N THR A 94 -33.38 10.84 37.67
CA THR A 94 -33.18 9.43 37.22
C THR A 94 -33.77 9.16 35.81
N THR A 95 -34.74 8.30 35.45
CA THR A 95 -35.75 7.45 36.15
C THR A 95 -36.14 6.23 35.28
N VAL A 96 -36.94 5.30 35.83
CA VAL A 96 -37.19 3.93 35.32
C VAL A 96 -38.39 3.80 34.37
N SER A 97 -38.38 2.79 33.49
CA SER A 97 -39.58 2.07 33.00
C SER A 97 -39.26 0.58 32.74
N THR A 98 -40.27 -0.30 32.79
CA THR A 98 -40.15 -1.74 33.14
C THR A 98 -39.71 -2.71 32.02
N PRO A 99 -38.86 -3.73 32.30
CA PRO A 99 -38.38 -4.69 31.29
C PRO A 99 -38.71 -6.18 31.60
N GLU A 100 -39.86 -6.72 31.14
CA GLU A 100 -40.26 -8.10 31.55
C GLU A 100 -40.86 -9.03 30.47
N TYR A 101 -40.83 -8.64 29.18
CA TYR A 101 -41.19 -9.55 28.07
C TYR A 101 -40.14 -9.65 26.94
N ALA A 102 -39.05 -8.87 27.02
CA ALA A 102 -37.97 -8.88 26.03
C ALA A 102 -36.74 -9.72 26.46
N ALA A 103 -36.59 -10.00 27.76
CA ALA A 103 -35.36 -10.56 28.34
C ALA A 103 -35.03 -11.97 27.86
N THR A 104 -36.05 -12.84 27.71
CA THR A 104 -35.84 -14.27 27.40
C THR A 104 -35.42 -14.52 25.96
N VAL A 105 -35.79 -13.63 25.03
CA VAL A 105 -35.39 -13.70 23.61
C VAL A 105 -34.03 -13.00 23.41
N SER A 106 -33.78 -11.90 24.11
CA SER A 106 -32.51 -11.18 23.97
C SER A 106 -31.33 -11.95 24.57
N GLN A 107 -31.47 -12.62 25.73
CA GLN A 107 -30.34 -13.26 26.39
C GLN A 107 -29.68 -14.38 25.58
N SER A 108 -30.44 -15.22 24.88
CA SER A 108 -29.86 -16.28 24.04
C SER A 108 -29.18 -15.71 22.79
N THR A 109 -29.82 -14.76 22.09
CA THR A 109 -29.24 -14.13 20.90
C THR A 109 -28.04 -13.25 21.23
N ILE A 110 -28.05 -12.55 22.37
CA ILE A 110 -26.90 -11.78 22.88
C ILE A 110 -25.78 -12.73 23.33
N ALA A 111 -26.09 -13.86 23.99
CA ALA A 111 -25.07 -14.86 24.32
C ALA A 111 -24.42 -15.44 23.06
N SER A 112 -25.19 -15.83 22.04
CA SER A 112 -24.66 -16.29 20.76
C SER A 112 -23.91 -15.19 19.99
N GLY A 113 -24.35 -13.93 20.09
CA GLY A 113 -23.67 -12.78 19.51
C GLY A 113 -22.34 -12.47 20.21
N ILE A 114 -22.27 -12.64 21.52
CA ILE A 114 -21.04 -12.50 22.32
C ILE A 114 -20.10 -13.68 22.11
N ASP A 115 -20.57 -14.92 21.98
CA ASP A 115 -19.70 -16.07 21.67
C ASP A 115 -19.21 -16.06 20.23
N LEU A 116 -20.05 -15.67 19.26
CA LEU A 116 -19.59 -15.36 17.90
C LEU A 116 -18.60 -14.19 17.93
N GLY A 117 -18.87 -13.16 18.74
CA GLY A 117 -17.96 -12.05 19.02
C GLY A 117 -16.61 -12.52 19.58
N ARG A 118 -16.57 -13.42 20.56
CA ARG A 118 -15.34 -14.04 21.10
C ARG A 118 -14.66 -14.99 20.11
N THR A 119 -15.41 -15.59 19.18
CA THR A 119 -14.86 -16.48 18.16
C THR A 119 -14.20 -15.68 17.03
N ILE A 120 -14.74 -14.50 16.71
CA ILE A 120 -14.18 -13.56 15.72
C ILE A 120 -13.09 -12.67 16.34
N ALA A 121 -13.26 -12.25 17.60
CA ALA A 121 -12.27 -11.53 18.40
C ALA A 121 -11.35 -12.46 19.22
N GLY A 122 -11.32 -13.75 18.87
CA GLY A 122 -10.20 -14.61 19.27
C GLY A 122 -8.91 -14.02 18.71
N GLU A 123 -7.80 -14.16 19.43
CA GLU A 123 -6.53 -13.52 19.05
C GLU A 123 -5.95 -14.14 17.78
N THR A 124 -6.43 -13.73 16.61
CA THR A 124 -5.91 -14.15 15.31
C THR A 124 -4.49 -13.63 15.17
N SER A 125 -3.52 -14.52 15.34
CA SER A 125 -2.09 -14.23 15.15
C SER A 125 -1.88 -13.54 13.80
N PRO A 126 -1.14 -12.41 13.75
CA PRO A 126 -0.77 -11.78 12.49
C PRO A 126 -0.05 -12.76 11.57
N CYS A 127 -0.39 -12.74 10.29
CA CYS A 127 0.34 -13.53 9.30
C CYS A 127 1.74 -12.93 9.13
N GLN A 128 2.78 -13.76 8.98
CA GLN A 128 4.12 -13.30 8.60
C GLN A 128 4.36 -13.58 7.13
N VAL A 129 4.89 -12.58 6.42
CA VAL A 129 5.33 -12.70 5.03
C VAL A 129 6.82 -12.40 4.99
N GLU A 130 7.58 -13.40 4.53
CA GLU A 130 9.02 -13.29 4.35
C GLU A 130 9.33 -12.55 3.04
N VAL A 131 10.00 -11.40 3.17
CA VAL A 131 10.44 -10.55 2.08
C VAL A 131 11.95 -10.67 1.96
N TYR A 132 12.39 -11.54 1.06
CA TYR A 132 13.76 -11.53 0.57
C TYR A 132 14.08 -10.14 0.00
N PHE A 133 15.31 -9.66 0.13
CA PHE A 133 15.68 -8.38 -0.46
C PHE A 133 17.10 -8.35 -1.03
N ALA A 134 17.28 -7.45 -1.99
CA ALA A 134 18.56 -6.97 -2.46
C ALA A 134 18.52 -5.45 -2.49
N THR A 135 19.59 -4.79 -2.03
CA THR A 135 19.64 -3.33 -1.97
C THR A 135 21.05 -2.80 -2.20
N ASN A 136 21.16 -1.70 -2.94
CA ASN A 136 22.38 -0.92 -3.07
C ASN A 136 22.32 0.40 -2.27
N ARG A 137 21.50 0.42 -1.20
CA ARG A 137 21.48 1.45 -0.15
C ARG A 137 22.62 1.23 0.84
N LYS A 138 23.14 2.31 1.42
CA LYS A 138 24.03 2.25 2.59
C LYS A 138 23.27 1.81 3.84
N THR A 139 23.92 1.02 4.70
CA THR A 139 23.40 0.64 6.01
C THR A 139 23.37 1.82 6.99
N THR A 140 22.58 1.69 8.06
CA THR A 140 22.60 2.63 9.19
C THR A 140 22.37 1.91 10.52
N THR A 141 22.31 2.64 11.63
CA THR A 141 22.04 2.08 12.97
C THR A 141 20.53 1.94 13.18
N LYS A 142 20.07 0.86 13.85
CA LYS A 142 18.65 0.44 13.89
C LYS A 142 17.68 1.52 14.39
N GLU A 143 18.16 2.50 15.16
CA GLU A 143 17.39 3.65 15.67
C GLU A 143 17.00 4.63 14.56
N LYS A 144 17.71 4.60 13.42
CA LYS A 144 17.53 5.45 12.23
C LYS A 144 16.91 4.69 11.05
N GLY A 145 16.41 3.48 11.28
CA GLY A 145 16.06 2.51 10.23
C GLY A 145 17.19 1.52 9.97
N TYR A 146 17.09 0.75 8.89
CA TYR A 146 18.09 -0.26 8.53
C TYR A 146 18.99 0.18 7.36
N PHE A 147 18.42 0.93 6.40
CA PHE A 147 19.11 1.39 5.20
C PHE A 147 18.74 2.85 4.87
N THR A 148 19.69 3.64 4.37
CA THR A 148 19.49 5.06 4.07
C THR A 148 18.99 5.30 2.64
N GLY A 149 18.81 6.57 2.28
CA GLY A 149 18.61 7.01 0.90
C GLY A 149 19.90 7.21 0.09
N ASP A 150 21.08 6.84 0.62
CA ASP A 150 22.35 6.98 -0.10
C ASP A 150 22.79 5.67 -0.76
N HIS A 151 23.41 5.79 -1.94
CA HIS A 151 23.86 4.66 -2.72
C HIS A 151 25.22 4.13 -2.26
N GLN A 152 25.48 2.87 -2.60
CA GLN A 152 26.78 2.20 -2.60
C GLN A 152 26.86 1.26 -3.81
N ASP A 153 28.08 0.87 -4.21
CA ASP A 153 28.30 0.06 -5.42
C ASP A 153 28.07 -1.45 -5.20
N THR A 154 28.07 -1.88 -3.94
CA THR A 154 27.85 -3.26 -3.51
C THR A 154 26.39 -3.52 -3.17
N ILE A 155 25.88 -4.67 -3.61
CA ILE A 155 24.52 -5.14 -3.28
C ILE A 155 24.60 -5.87 -1.94
N ILE A 156 23.79 -5.43 -0.97
CA ILE A 156 23.51 -6.17 0.25
C ILE A 156 22.27 -7.02 -0.01
N TYR A 157 22.37 -8.31 0.30
CA TYR A 157 21.26 -9.24 0.24
C TYR A 157 20.71 -9.50 1.64
N GLY A 158 19.52 -10.09 1.72
CA GLY A 158 18.96 -10.48 3.00
C GLY A 158 17.54 -11.00 2.93
N ASN A 159 16.96 -11.17 4.11
CA ASN A 159 15.57 -11.53 4.32
C ASN A 159 14.96 -10.66 5.43
N ALA A 160 13.68 -10.30 5.29
CA ALA A 160 12.97 -9.41 6.20
C ALA A 160 11.56 -9.95 6.48
N SER A 161 11.20 -10.11 7.76
CA SER A 161 9.86 -10.59 8.14
C SER A 161 8.92 -9.40 8.36
N VAL A 162 7.76 -9.42 7.69
CA VAL A 162 6.71 -8.40 7.81
C VAL A 162 5.41 -9.03 8.29
N THR A 163 4.81 -8.49 9.35
CA THR A 163 3.50 -8.93 9.84
C THR A 163 2.36 -8.35 9.01
N ILE A 164 1.23 -9.05 8.98
CA ILE A 164 -0.02 -8.61 8.33
C ILE A 164 -1.18 -8.83 9.32
N PRO A 165 -1.92 -7.77 9.69
CA PRO A 165 -2.98 -7.84 10.70
C PRO A 165 -4.25 -8.45 10.11
N VAL A 166 -4.33 -9.79 10.05
CA VAL A 166 -5.33 -10.56 9.28
C VAL A 166 -6.78 -10.08 9.46
N ASN A 167 -7.19 -9.72 10.68
CA ASN A 167 -8.57 -9.27 10.98
C ASN A 167 -8.85 -7.80 10.57
N ARG A 168 -7.82 -7.03 10.21
CA ARG A 168 -7.91 -5.61 9.81
C ARG A 168 -7.46 -5.33 8.38
N HIS A 169 -6.63 -6.19 7.80
CA HIS A 169 -5.96 -5.94 6.52
C HIS A 169 -6.94 -5.77 5.36
N ARG A 170 -6.72 -4.74 4.53
CA ARG A 170 -7.57 -4.43 3.37
C ARG A 170 -6.72 -4.45 2.10
N ILE A 171 -7.19 -5.16 1.06
CA ILE A 171 -6.45 -5.32 -0.21
C ILE A 171 -5.99 -3.95 -0.77
N GLY A 172 -4.67 -3.80 -0.95
CA GLY A 172 -4.00 -2.60 -1.44
C GLY A 172 -3.68 -1.53 -0.39
N GLN A 173 -4.17 -1.69 0.83
CA GLN A 173 -3.80 -0.89 1.99
C GLN A 173 -2.53 -1.46 2.63
N VAL A 174 -1.63 -0.58 3.06
CA VAL A 174 -0.52 -0.95 3.94
C VAL A 174 -0.85 -0.32 5.28
N GLU A 175 -1.27 -1.11 6.26
CA GLU A 175 -1.66 -0.59 7.56
C GLU A 175 -0.42 -0.05 8.28
N GLN A 176 -0.34 1.27 8.40
CA GLN A 176 0.68 1.96 9.18
C GLN A 176 -0.03 2.83 10.22
N ARG A 177 0.65 3.07 11.35
CA ARG A 177 0.17 3.99 12.37
C ARG A 177 0.08 5.41 11.78
N PRO A 178 -1.13 6.01 11.69
CA PRO A 178 -1.27 7.36 11.18
C PRO A 178 -0.46 8.36 12.00
N TRP A 179 0.00 9.43 11.36
CA TRP A 179 0.94 10.37 11.98
C TRP A 179 0.33 11.10 13.20
N TRP A 180 -1.00 11.18 13.29
CA TRP A 180 -1.73 11.72 14.44
C TRP A 180 -1.93 10.75 15.61
N GLN A 181 -1.82 9.42 15.40
CA GLN A 181 -2.14 8.40 16.42
C GLN A 181 -0.97 8.14 17.40
N PHE A 182 -0.57 9.16 18.16
CA PHE A 182 0.61 9.08 19.04
C PHE A 182 0.53 8.06 20.19
N PHE A 183 -0.67 7.65 20.60
CA PHE A 183 -0.89 6.86 21.82
C PHE A 183 -0.84 5.33 21.63
N TYR A 184 -1.06 4.81 20.42
CA TYR A 184 -0.91 3.38 20.14
C TYR A 184 0.56 3.01 19.91
N ASP A 185 0.95 1.77 20.23
CA ASP A 185 2.28 1.26 19.88
C ASP A 185 2.42 1.18 18.35
N LYS A 186 3.47 1.81 17.81
CA LYS A 186 3.83 1.77 16.39
C LYS A 186 4.25 0.37 15.90
N ASN A 187 4.54 -0.54 16.83
CA ASN A 187 4.96 -1.90 16.56
C ASN A 187 3.86 -2.95 16.87
N ASP A 188 2.60 -2.56 17.09
CA ASP A 188 1.49 -3.52 17.28
C ASP A 188 1.21 -4.27 15.96
N PRO A 189 1.58 -5.57 15.85
CA PRO A 189 1.42 -6.33 14.60
C PRO A 189 -0.03 -6.76 14.34
N ARG A 190 -0.92 -6.57 15.33
CA ARG A 190 -2.37 -6.83 15.24
C ARG A 190 -3.13 -5.63 14.65
N ARG A 191 -2.48 -4.46 14.60
CA ARG A 191 -3.00 -3.22 13.98
C ARG A 191 -2.29 -2.85 12.69
N TYR A 192 -0.98 -3.09 12.60
CA TYR A 192 -0.13 -2.56 11.54
C TYR A 192 0.73 -3.63 10.87
N MET A 193 1.23 -3.31 9.68
CA MET A 193 2.27 -4.07 9.00
C MET A 193 3.63 -3.73 9.59
N VAL A 194 4.09 -4.55 10.55
CA VAL A 194 5.31 -4.33 11.31
C VAL A 194 6.45 -5.14 10.72
N LEU A 195 7.55 -4.45 10.42
CA LEU A 195 8.82 -5.02 9.98
C LEU A 195 9.63 -5.40 11.23
N SER A 196 9.57 -6.67 11.63
CA SER A 196 10.07 -7.15 12.93
C SER A 196 11.56 -7.50 12.87
N GLU A 197 11.96 -8.28 11.87
CA GLU A 197 13.29 -8.88 11.75
C GLU A 197 13.91 -8.60 10.38
N ILE A 198 15.23 -8.39 10.38
CA ILE A 198 16.06 -8.29 9.18
C ILE A 198 17.33 -9.10 9.39
N GLU A 199 17.58 -10.04 8.48
CA GLU A 199 18.79 -10.83 8.36
C GLU A 199 19.56 -10.37 7.12
N THR A 200 20.78 -9.86 7.29
CA THR A 200 21.68 -9.55 6.17
C THR A 200 22.45 -10.80 5.75
N LEU A 201 22.46 -11.11 4.46
CA LEU A 201 23.05 -12.30 3.88
C LEU A 201 24.12 -11.93 2.84
N ASP A 202 25.10 -12.80 2.64
CA ASP A 202 25.88 -12.81 1.41
C ASP A 202 25.06 -13.41 0.24
N GLN A 203 25.54 -13.25 -1.00
CA GLN A 203 24.82 -13.70 -2.20
C GLN A 203 24.64 -15.24 -2.27
N GLY A 204 25.58 -16.00 -1.70
CA GLY A 204 25.51 -17.46 -1.63
C GLY A 204 24.47 -17.91 -0.60
N ALA A 205 24.52 -17.37 0.61
CA ALA A 205 23.54 -17.62 1.67
C ALA A 205 22.12 -17.17 1.26
N PHE A 206 21.99 -16.03 0.57
CA PHE A 206 20.73 -15.56 -0.01
C PHE A 206 20.17 -16.54 -1.05
N SER A 207 21.00 -17.00 -1.98
CA SER A 207 20.60 -17.98 -2.99
C SER A 207 20.21 -19.33 -2.37
N GLN A 208 20.93 -19.78 -1.34
CA GLN A 208 20.61 -20.99 -0.59
C GLN A 208 19.31 -20.84 0.19
N LYS A 209 19.08 -19.73 0.89
CA LYS A 209 17.84 -19.46 1.65
C LYS A 209 16.64 -19.33 0.71
N LEU A 210 16.81 -18.77 -0.48
CA LEU A 210 15.79 -18.79 -1.53
C LEU A 210 15.46 -20.23 -1.96
N VAL A 211 16.45 -21.10 -2.19
CA VAL A 211 16.20 -22.49 -2.63
C VAL A 211 15.60 -23.36 -1.52
N ALA A 212 16.03 -23.16 -0.27
CA ALA A 212 15.69 -24.02 0.87
C ALA A 212 14.22 -23.91 1.34
N ASP A 213 13.49 -22.86 0.98
CA ASP A 213 12.07 -22.72 1.28
C ASP A 213 11.22 -23.64 0.38
N ALA A 214 11.24 -24.94 0.68
CA ALA A 214 10.62 -25.99 -0.13
C ALA A 214 9.07 -25.98 -0.09
N ASN A 215 8.44 -25.10 0.70
CA ASN A 215 6.98 -24.99 0.81
C ASN A 215 6.37 -23.98 -0.18
N THR A 216 7.18 -23.08 -0.75
CA THR A 216 6.73 -22.12 -1.77
C THR A 216 6.93 -22.63 -3.19
N ALA A 217 6.09 -22.15 -4.11
CA ALA A 217 6.16 -22.42 -5.53
C ALA A 217 7.48 -21.89 -6.12
N SER A 218 7.95 -22.53 -7.19
CA SER A 218 9.23 -22.27 -7.86
C SER A 218 9.32 -20.93 -8.62
N ASP A 219 8.43 -19.97 -8.36
CA ASP A 219 8.36 -18.71 -9.10
C ASP A 219 8.84 -17.55 -8.21
N LEU A 220 9.66 -16.66 -8.76
CA LEU A 220 10.14 -15.46 -8.08
C LEU A 220 9.35 -14.23 -8.54
N LEU A 221 9.01 -13.35 -7.61
CA LEU A 221 8.45 -12.02 -7.90
C LEU A 221 9.39 -10.94 -7.40
N VAL A 222 10.07 -10.25 -8.32
CA VAL A 222 10.92 -9.11 -8.01
C VAL A 222 10.09 -7.83 -8.01
N PHE A 223 10.08 -7.09 -6.90
CA PHE A 223 9.37 -5.82 -6.77
C PHE A 223 10.33 -4.63 -6.66
N LEU A 224 10.06 -3.55 -7.41
CA LEU A 224 10.79 -2.27 -7.35
C LEU A 224 9.84 -1.13 -6.96
N HIS A 225 10.18 -0.41 -5.88
CA HIS A 225 9.41 0.74 -5.40
C HIS A 225 9.60 2.02 -6.25
N GLY A 226 8.76 3.02 -6.00
CA GLY A 226 8.81 4.34 -6.64
C GLY A 226 9.84 5.30 -6.02
N TYR A 227 9.80 6.57 -6.46
CA TYR A 227 10.47 7.69 -5.80
C TYR A 227 9.84 7.97 -4.43
N ASN A 228 10.54 8.69 -3.55
CA ASN A 228 10.05 9.03 -2.20
C ASN A 228 9.61 7.78 -1.39
N VAL A 229 10.46 6.75 -1.31
CA VAL A 229 10.19 5.54 -0.50
C VAL A 229 11.43 5.12 0.28
N THR A 230 11.28 4.90 1.59
CA THR A 230 12.29 4.28 2.47
C THR A 230 12.43 2.77 2.21
N PHE A 231 13.41 2.11 2.83
CA PHE A 231 13.50 0.64 2.76
C PHE A 231 12.29 -0.01 3.44
N GLU A 232 11.90 0.53 4.59
CA GLU A 232 10.88 -0.01 5.49
C GLU A 232 9.47 0.07 4.85
N GLU A 233 9.14 1.18 4.20
CA GLU A 233 7.90 1.32 3.42
C GLU A 233 7.87 0.37 2.21
N ALA A 234 9.00 0.20 1.54
CA ALA A 234 9.11 -0.71 0.40
C ALA A 234 8.97 -2.18 0.81
N ALA A 235 9.51 -2.57 1.98
CA ALA A 235 9.38 -3.91 2.54
C ALA A 235 7.92 -4.22 2.90
N ARG A 236 7.22 -3.30 3.58
CA ARG A 236 5.77 -3.43 3.83
C ARG A 236 4.97 -3.56 2.52
N ARG A 237 5.27 -2.72 1.52
CA ARG A 237 4.57 -2.75 0.23
C ARG A 237 4.82 -4.05 -0.53
N ALA A 238 6.02 -4.63 -0.45
CA ALA A 238 6.33 -5.93 -1.04
C ALA A 238 5.54 -7.07 -0.36
N ALA A 239 5.49 -7.07 0.99
CA ALA A 239 4.70 -8.05 1.76
C ALA A 239 3.20 -7.98 1.45
N GLN A 240 2.63 -6.77 1.45
CA GLN A 240 1.23 -6.50 1.08
C GLN A 240 0.93 -7.03 -0.32
N PHE A 241 1.81 -6.76 -1.28
CA PHE A 241 1.66 -7.26 -2.64
C PHE A 241 1.67 -8.78 -2.74
N ALA A 242 2.60 -9.45 -2.05
CA ALA A 242 2.68 -10.91 -2.06
C ALA A 242 1.44 -11.55 -1.43
N TYR A 243 0.94 -10.97 -0.33
CA TYR A 243 -0.25 -11.44 0.36
C TYR A 243 -1.53 -11.24 -0.47
N ASP A 244 -1.79 -10.02 -0.95
CA ASP A 244 -3.01 -9.70 -1.70
C ASP A 244 -3.08 -10.32 -3.09
N MET A 245 -1.92 -10.51 -3.75
CA MET A 245 -1.84 -11.31 -4.97
C MET A 245 -1.79 -12.81 -4.67
N GLU A 246 -1.97 -13.24 -3.42
CA GLU A 246 -1.92 -14.64 -2.98
C GLU A 246 -0.70 -15.40 -3.55
N PHE A 247 0.43 -14.71 -3.70
CA PHE A 247 1.56 -15.21 -4.46
C PHE A 247 2.25 -16.33 -3.68
N LYS A 248 2.10 -17.57 -4.16
CA LYS A 248 2.63 -18.76 -3.49
C LYS A 248 4.13 -18.96 -3.74
N GLY A 249 4.75 -18.14 -4.58
CA GLY A 249 6.20 -18.09 -4.80
C GLY A 249 6.90 -17.10 -3.88
N ARG A 250 8.17 -16.79 -4.16
CA ARG A 250 9.01 -15.96 -3.26
C ARG A 250 9.05 -14.51 -3.73
N ILE A 251 8.66 -13.59 -2.87
CA ILE A 251 8.74 -12.13 -3.09
C ILE A 251 10.16 -11.65 -2.77
N ILE A 252 10.77 -10.93 -3.72
CA ILE A 252 12.08 -10.28 -3.56
C ILE A 252 11.93 -8.78 -3.77
N LEU A 253 12.15 -7.98 -2.73
CA LEU A 253 12.26 -6.54 -2.84
C LEU A 253 13.65 -6.17 -3.40
N TYR A 254 13.70 -5.54 -4.57
CA TYR A 254 14.88 -4.78 -4.99
C TYR A 254 14.73 -3.32 -4.56
N SER A 255 15.34 -2.97 -3.43
CA SER A 255 15.27 -1.62 -2.86
C SER A 255 16.41 -0.74 -3.35
N TRP A 256 16.14 0.08 -4.36
CA TRP A 256 17.09 1.08 -4.85
C TRP A 256 17.11 2.31 -3.93
N PRO A 257 18.21 3.08 -3.87
CA PRO A 257 18.35 4.21 -2.95
C PRO A 257 17.50 5.42 -3.36
N SER A 258 16.20 5.39 -3.06
CA SER A 258 15.36 6.59 -2.99
C SER A 258 15.58 7.31 -1.67
N LEU A 259 15.59 8.64 -1.70
CA LEU A 259 15.80 9.52 -0.55
C LEU A 259 14.69 9.49 0.52
N GLY A 260 13.51 8.93 0.22
CA GLY A 260 12.38 8.91 1.16
C GLY A 260 11.88 10.31 1.57
N ARG A 261 12.01 11.32 0.70
CA ARG A 261 11.49 12.69 0.93
C ARG A 261 11.06 13.39 -0.35
N THR A 262 9.95 14.14 -0.29
CA THR A 262 9.28 14.76 -1.45
C THR A 262 10.20 15.68 -2.26
N MET A 263 11.04 16.47 -1.60
CA MET A 263 12.00 17.40 -2.23
C MET A 263 13.25 16.70 -2.79
N GLY A 264 13.29 15.36 -2.81
CA GLY A 264 14.42 14.57 -3.31
C GLY A 264 14.44 14.34 -4.83
N TYR A 265 13.34 14.63 -5.54
CA TYR A 265 13.05 14.04 -6.86
C TYR A 265 14.23 14.02 -7.88
N PRO A 266 14.92 15.13 -8.23
CA PRO A 266 16.03 15.07 -9.20
C PRO A 266 17.24 14.25 -8.72
N ALA A 267 17.47 14.20 -7.41
CA ALA A 267 18.53 13.39 -6.80
C ALA A 267 18.12 11.91 -6.61
N ASP A 268 16.83 11.60 -6.73
CA ASP A 268 16.31 10.25 -6.92
C ASP A 268 16.46 9.80 -8.39
N GLU A 269 16.30 10.69 -9.38
CA GLU A 269 16.50 10.37 -10.81
C GLU A 269 17.94 9.88 -11.10
N GLU A 270 18.94 10.63 -10.64
CA GLU A 270 20.37 10.25 -10.78
C GLU A 270 20.68 8.94 -10.03
N ARG A 271 20.12 8.76 -8.82
CA ARG A 271 20.28 7.51 -8.06
C ARG A 271 19.59 6.31 -8.74
N ALA A 272 18.45 6.53 -9.41
CA ALA A 272 17.76 5.49 -10.18
C ALA A 272 18.56 5.10 -11.44
N PHE A 273 19.27 6.03 -12.07
CA PHE A 273 20.22 5.72 -13.14
C PHE A 273 21.38 4.87 -12.64
N LEU A 274 22.04 5.27 -11.54
CA LEU A 274 23.13 4.49 -10.93
C LEU A 274 22.68 3.10 -10.45
N ALA A 275 21.48 2.99 -9.89
CA ALA A 275 20.94 1.72 -9.40
C ALA A 275 20.63 0.69 -10.50
N ALA A 276 20.58 1.10 -11.77
CA ALA A 276 20.31 0.20 -12.90
C ALA A 276 21.43 -0.84 -13.13
N ASP A 277 22.69 -0.48 -12.88
CA ASP A 277 23.82 -1.43 -12.94
C ASP A 277 23.79 -2.42 -11.75
N CYS A 278 23.53 -1.92 -10.55
CA CYS A 278 23.30 -2.79 -9.39
C CYS A 278 22.12 -3.75 -9.64
N PHE A 279 21.06 -3.29 -10.30
CA PHE A 279 19.94 -4.14 -10.69
C PHE A 279 20.34 -5.16 -11.76
N ASN A 280 21.17 -4.79 -12.74
CA ASN A 280 21.73 -5.72 -13.72
C ASN A 280 22.51 -6.87 -13.05
N ARG A 281 23.38 -6.53 -12.10
CA ARG A 281 24.19 -7.50 -11.34
C ARG A 281 23.33 -8.39 -10.44
N PHE A 282 22.33 -7.84 -9.77
CA PHE A 282 21.31 -8.61 -9.04
C PHE A 282 20.58 -9.60 -9.95
N LEU A 283 20.12 -9.15 -11.12
CA LEU A 283 19.41 -10.00 -12.07
C LEU A 283 20.29 -11.11 -12.68
N LYS A 284 21.58 -10.85 -12.91
CA LYS A 284 22.56 -11.90 -13.28
C LYS A 284 22.73 -12.93 -12.15
N GLY A 285 22.68 -12.49 -10.89
CA GLY A 285 22.57 -13.39 -9.73
C GLY A 285 21.28 -14.22 -9.70
N LEU A 286 20.23 -13.83 -10.44
CA LEU A 286 18.98 -14.57 -10.62
C LEU A 286 18.92 -15.37 -11.95
N GLU A 287 20.04 -15.59 -12.63
CA GLU A 287 20.08 -16.37 -13.87
C GLU A 287 20.05 -17.89 -13.64
N GLU A 288 20.96 -18.41 -12.80
CA GLU A 288 21.26 -19.85 -12.76
C GLU A 288 20.29 -20.68 -11.90
N GLY A 289 19.75 -20.12 -10.81
CA GLY A 289 19.04 -20.88 -9.78
C GLY A 289 17.70 -21.53 -10.19
N PRO A 290 17.17 -22.46 -9.37
CA PRO A 290 16.20 -23.49 -9.78
C PRO A 290 14.72 -23.02 -9.80
N TRP A 291 14.46 -21.76 -10.10
CA TRP A 291 13.11 -21.24 -10.32
C TRP A 291 12.62 -21.51 -11.76
N ALA A 292 11.32 -21.74 -11.90
CA ALA A 292 10.67 -21.91 -13.19
C ALA A 292 10.38 -20.57 -13.87
N LYS A 293 10.06 -19.52 -13.09
CA LYS A 293 9.77 -18.17 -13.59
C LYS A 293 10.40 -17.09 -12.70
N VAL A 294 10.77 -15.97 -13.32
CA VAL A 294 11.02 -14.68 -12.68
C VAL A 294 10.03 -13.67 -13.23
N HIS A 295 9.26 -13.06 -12.36
CA HIS A 295 8.37 -11.94 -12.65
C HIS A 295 9.00 -10.67 -12.09
N VAL A 296 8.81 -9.53 -12.75
CA VAL A 296 9.34 -8.23 -12.28
C VAL A 296 8.24 -7.17 -12.36
N VAL A 297 7.96 -6.51 -11.24
CA VAL A 297 6.94 -5.46 -11.13
C VAL A 297 7.60 -4.20 -10.58
N ALA A 298 7.50 -3.08 -11.31
CA ALA A 298 8.09 -1.81 -10.89
C ALA A 298 7.06 -0.68 -10.83
N HIS A 299 7.14 0.14 -9.78
CA HIS A 299 6.29 1.31 -9.58
C HIS A 299 7.01 2.61 -9.91
N SER A 300 6.34 3.56 -10.58
CA SER A 300 6.80 4.95 -10.74
C SER A 300 8.25 5.01 -11.24
N MET A 301 9.15 5.73 -10.57
CA MET A 301 10.55 5.89 -10.96
C MET A 301 11.37 4.57 -10.92
N GLY A 302 10.94 3.56 -10.16
CA GLY A 302 11.54 2.22 -10.19
C GLY A 302 11.52 1.57 -11.58
N ASN A 303 10.60 2.01 -12.45
CA ASN A 303 10.56 1.58 -13.85
C ASN A 303 11.80 1.99 -14.65
N ARG A 304 12.49 3.07 -14.26
CA ARG A 304 13.77 3.46 -14.88
C ARG A 304 14.86 2.47 -14.53
N VAL A 305 14.97 2.12 -13.25
CA VAL A 305 15.90 1.09 -12.73
C VAL A 305 15.66 -0.24 -13.45
N MET A 306 14.38 -0.66 -13.53
CA MET A 306 13.97 -1.90 -14.19
C MET A 306 14.33 -1.92 -15.67
N LEU A 307 13.90 -0.91 -16.44
CA LEU A 307 14.11 -0.83 -17.88
C LEU A 307 15.61 -0.77 -18.22
N LEU A 308 16.38 0.07 -17.53
CA LEU A 308 17.80 0.26 -17.82
C LEU A 308 18.61 -0.99 -17.44
N GLY A 309 18.35 -1.60 -16.28
CA GLY A 309 19.03 -2.83 -15.86
C GLY A 309 18.73 -4.04 -16.76
N LEU A 310 17.49 -4.19 -17.22
CA LEU A 310 17.11 -5.20 -18.23
C LEU A 310 17.71 -4.90 -19.62
N ALA A 311 17.76 -3.63 -20.03
CA ALA A 311 18.30 -3.24 -21.34
C ALA A 311 19.83 -3.29 -21.41
N GLY A 312 20.52 -3.32 -20.27
CA GLY A 312 21.95 -3.59 -20.14
C GLY A 312 22.28 -5.05 -19.81
N SER A 313 21.31 -5.97 -19.77
CA SER A 313 21.59 -7.39 -19.47
C SER A 313 21.89 -8.19 -20.73
N ASP A 314 22.71 -9.22 -20.59
CA ASP A 314 22.97 -10.24 -21.61
C ASP A 314 22.12 -11.50 -21.37
N TRP A 315 21.22 -11.42 -20.38
CA TRP A 315 20.49 -12.53 -19.76
C TRP A 315 19.70 -13.37 -20.79
N PRO A 316 20.01 -14.67 -20.96
CA PRO A 316 19.28 -15.62 -21.83
C PRO A 316 17.88 -16.00 -21.31
N ASN A 317 16.99 -15.00 -21.26
CA ASN A 317 15.58 -15.04 -21.68
C ASN A 317 14.63 -16.02 -20.95
N SER A 318 14.88 -17.33 -21.04
CA SER A 318 13.94 -18.44 -20.77
C SER A 318 13.15 -18.40 -19.44
N LYS A 319 13.68 -17.77 -18.38
CA LYS A 319 13.04 -17.71 -17.06
C LYS A 319 12.23 -16.43 -16.83
N LEU A 320 12.50 -15.32 -17.51
CA LEU A 320 11.73 -14.09 -17.31
C LEU A 320 10.33 -14.25 -17.94
N ASN A 321 9.28 -14.00 -17.16
CA ASN A 321 7.92 -14.35 -17.58
C ASN A 321 7.01 -13.13 -17.74
N GLN A 322 6.74 -12.39 -16.65
CA GLN A 322 5.88 -11.20 -16.67
C GLN A 322 6.68 -9.99 -16.21
N ILE A 323 6.79 -8.96 -17.05
CA ILE A 323 7.44 -7.69 -16.71
C ILE A 323 6.40 -6.58 -16.73
N VAL A 324 6.19 -5.91 -15.59
CA VAL A 324 5.06 -5.03 -15.37
C VAL A 324 5.49 -3.63 -14.97
N PHE A 325 5.12 -2.66 -15.81
CA PHE A 325 5.32 -1.24 -15.57
C PHE A 325 4.08 -0.63 -14.91
N VAL A 326 4.08 -0.39 -13.60
CA VAL A 326 2.95 0.26 -12.90
C VAL A 326 3.24 1.75 -12.74
N ALA A 327 2.34 2.59 -13.26
CA ALA A 327 2.46 4.05 -13.26
C ALA A 327 3.84 4.53 -13.78
N GLY A 328 4.29 3.99 -14.92
CA GLY A 328 5.68 4.11 -15.37
C GLY A 328 6.20 5.53 -15.57
N ASP A 329 7.05 6.00 -14.65
CA ASP A 329 7.81 7.25 -14.78
C ASP A 329 9.07 7.01 -15.63
N VAL A 330 8.85 6.74 -16.92
CA VAL A 330 9.90 6.56 -17.93
C VAL A 330 9.57 7.46 -19.10
N TYR A 331 10.58 8.19 -19.60
CA TYR A 331 10.46 9.07 -20.76
C TYR A 331 10.17 8.20 -22.00
N VAL A 332 9.24 8.61 -22.85
CA VAL A 332 8.82 7.81 -24.01
C VAL A 332 10.01 7.52 -24.95
N GLU A 333 10.83 8.51 -25.20
CA GLU A 333 12.01 8.45 -26.06
C GLU A 333 13.09 7.49 -25.50
N VAL A 334 13.19 7.39 -24.16
CA VAL A 334 14.04 6.41 -23.48
C VAL A 334 13.43 5.02 -23.58
N PHE A 335 12.11 4.89 -23.42
CA PHE A 335 11.43 3.60 -23.58
C PHE A 335 11.59 3.06 -25.00
N GLU A 336 11.35 3.87 -26.03
CA GLU A 336 11.53 3.50 -27.44
C GLU A 336 12.98 3.08 -27.77
N GLN A 337 13.98 3.69 -27.14
CA GLN A 337 15.39 3.29 -27.32
C GLN A 337 15.77 1.99 -26.58
N LYS A 338 15.16 1.70 -25.43
CA LYS A 338 15.56 0.57 -24.55
C LYS A 338 14.67 -0.65 -24.69
N PHE A 339 13.36 -0.48 -24.86
CA PHE A 339 12.38 -1.57 -24.91
C PHE A 339 12.64 -2.59 -26.03
N PRO A 340 13.04 -2.20 -27.26
CA PRO A 340 13.41 -3.17 -28.31
C PRO A 340 14.59 -4.08 -27.93
N LYS A 341 15.43 -3.68 -26.97
CA LYS A 341 16.52 -4.54 -26.44
C LYS A 341 16.07 -5.56 -25.41
N ILE A 342 14.82 -5.46 -24.94
CA ILE A 342 14.26 -6.36 -23.93
C ILE A 342 12.98 -7.06 -24.37
N ARG A 343 12.24 -6.57 -25.38
CA ARG A 343 10.91 -7.08 -25.75
C ARG A 343 10.82 -8.60 -25.97
N GLU A 344 11.91 -9.22 -26.43
CA GLU A 344 12.01 -10.67 -26.67
C GLU A 344 12.42 -11.47 -25.42
N LYS A 345 12.89 -10.81 -24.36
CA LYS A 345 13.54 -11.42 -23.17
C LYS A 345 12.58 -11.94 -22.11
N ALA A 346 11.27 -11.76 -22.28
CA ALA A 346 10.28 -12.25 -21.32
C ALA A 346 8.98 -12.62 -22.04
N GLY A 347 8.22 -13.55 -21.44
CA GLY A 347 6.96 -14.05 -22.01
C GLY A 347 5.86 -13.00 -22.21
N ARG A 348 5.86 -11.89 -21.46
CA ARG A 348 4.92 -10.76 -21.62
C ARG A 348 5.44 -9.47 -20.97
N TYR A 349 5.10 -8.35 -21.59
CA TYR A 349 5.25 -7.00 -21.04
C TYR A 349 3.88 -6.33 -20.89
N SER A 350 3.61 -5.73 -19.73
CA SER A 350 2.36 -5.01 -19.45
C SER A 350 2.63 -3.65 -18.80
N SER A 351 1.83 -2.63 -19.12
CA SER A 351 1.92 -1.28 -18.55
C SER A 351 0.58 -0.82 -18.00
N TYR A 352 0.50 -0.53 -16.70
CA TYR A 352 -0.70 -0.02 -16.03
C TYR A 352 -0.59 1.50 -15.88
N VAL A 353 -1.55 2.23 -16.44
CA VAL A 353 -1.51 3.71 -16.57
C VAL A 353 -2.74 4.37 -15.91
N SER A 354 -2.59 5.58 -15.38
CA SER A 354 -3.68 6.31 -14.68
C SER A 354 -3.58 7.83 -14.89
N ARG A 355 -4.73 8.50 -15.10
CA ARG A 355 -4.83 9.97 -15.23
C ARG A 355 -4.57 10.68 -13.90
N SER A 356 -4.96 10.02 -12.81
CA SER A 356 -5.04 10.60 -11.48
C SER A 356 -3.74 10.44 -10.67
N ASP A 357 -2.66 9.90 -11.27
CA ASP A 357 -1.45 9.63 -10.52
C ASP A 357 -0.60 10.89 -10.26
N ARG A 358 -0.74 11.41 -9.04
CA ARG A 358 -0.06 12.60 -8.52
C ARG A 358 1.48 12.50 -8.65
N ALA A 359 2.06 11.30 -8.60
CA ALA A 359 3.49 11.08 -8.82
C ALA A 359 3.95 11.51 -10.22
N LEU A 360 3.18 11.11 -11.23
CA LEU A 360 3.49 11.37 -12.63
C LEU A 360 3.16 12.81 -13.03
N GLN A 361 2.17 13.44 -12.39
CA GLN A 361 1.89 14.86 -12.54
C GLN A 361 3.07 15.72 -12.05
N ILE A 362 3.72 15.37 -10.93
CA ILE A 362 4.94 16.03 -10.45
C ILE A 362 6.10 15.88 -11.46
N SER A 363 6.33 14.66 -11.95
CA SER A 363 7.35 14.38 -12.98
C SER A 363 7.12 15.17 -14.28
N SER A 364 5.88 15.25 -14.75
CA SER A 364 5.49 16.01 -15.94
C SER A 364 5.62 17.53 -15.74
N LEU A 365 5.37 18.03 -14.53
CA LEU A 365 5.53 19.45 -14.18
C LEU A 365 7.00 19.88 -14.24
N LEU A 366 7.90 19.04 -13.70
CA LEU A 366 9.33 19.32 -13.63
C LEU A 366 10.04 19.28 -14.98
N HIS A 367 9.71 18.31 -15.85
CA HIS A 367 10.50 18.03 -17.06
C HIS A 367 9.78 18.27 -18.40
N LYS A 368 8.47 18.55 -18.41
CA LYS A 368 7.66 18.83 -19.62
C LYS A 368 7.68 17.75 -20.73
N ALA A 369 8.15 16.55 -20.44
CA ALA A 369 8.26 15.44 -21.39
C ALA A 369 7.25 14.33 -21.09
N ARG A 370 6.83 13.58 -22.12
CA ARG A 370 5.83 12.50 -22.00
C ARG A 370 6.37 11.37 -21.11
N ARG A 371 5.47 10.61 -20.49
CA ARG A 371 5.78 9.38 -19.74
C ARG A 371 4.94 8.22 -20.24
N ILE A 372 5.47 7.01 -20.17
CA ILE A 372 4.70 5.80 -20.53
C ILE A 372 3.48 5.58 -19.60
N GLY A 373 3.56 6.03 -18.34
CA GLY A 373 2.50 5.90 -17.34
C GLY A 373 1.38 6.95 -17.40
N ILE A 374 1.51 8.00 -18.24
CA ILE A 374 0.59 9.15 -18.26
C ILE A 374 -0.45 9.02 -19.38
N SER A 375 -1.70 9.28 -19.02
CA SER A 375 -2.88 9.21 -19.90
C SER A 375 -3.53 10.59 -20.18
N ASN A 376 -2.71 11.64 -20.23
CA ASN A 376 -3.07 13.03 -20.56
C ASN A 376 -3.37 13.21 -22.06
N GLY A 377 -4.43 12.55 -22.55
CA GLY A 377 -4.82 12.52 -23.96
C GLY A 377 -4.75 11.10 -24.50
N GLU A 378 -3.72 10.80 -25.27
CA GLU A 378 -3.47 9.47 -25.84
C GLU A 378 -2.53 8.64 -24.97
N LEU A 379 -2.92 7.39 -24.68
CA LEU A 379 -2.09 6.44 -23.94
C LEU A 379 -0.82 6.12 -24.73
N TYR A 380 0.26 5.81 -24.02
CA TYR A 380 1.43 5.23 -24.66
C TYR A 380 1.21 3.75 -24.95
N ASN A 381 1.43 3.36 -26.21
CA ASN A 381 1.34 1.98 -26.69
C ASN A 381 2.61 1.67 -27.49
N PHE A 382 3.10 0.44 -27.40
CA PHE A 382 4.25 -0.03 -28.19
C PHE A 382 4.02 -1.49 -28.60
N ASP A 383 4.63 -1.93 -29.70
CA ASP A 383 4.47 -3.31 -30.17
C ASP A 383 5.11 -4.31 -29.19
N GLY A 384 4.36 -5.34 -28.81
CA GLY A 384 4.73 -6.25 -27.72
C GLY A 384 4.47 -5.75 -26.29
N LEU A 385 3.85 -4.58 -26.10
CA LEU A 385 3.43 -4.06 -24.78
C LEU A 385 1.90 -4.07 -24.62
N GLU A 386 1.37 -4.80 -23.64
CA GLU A 386 -0.03 -4.67 -23.23
C GLU A 386 -0.22 -3.42 -22.36
N THR A 387 -0.79 -2.34 -22.89
CA THR A 387 -1.20 -1.19 -22.06
C THR A 387 -2.59 -1.44 -21.47
N ILE A 388 -2.72 -1.34 -20.15
CA ILE A 388 -3.97 -1.40 -19.38
C ILE A 388 -4.26 -0.01 -18.80
N ASP A 389 -5.38 0.58 -19.22
CA ASP A 389 -5.86 1.87 -18.72
C ASP A 389 -6.66 1.67 -17.43
N ALA A 390 -6.06 2.08 -16.32
CA ALA A 390 -6.69 2.17 -15.01
C ALA A 390 -7.23 3.58 -14.71
N SER A 391 -7.27 4.50 -15.69
CA SER A 391 -7.64 5.92 -15.46
C SER A 391 -9.10 6.17 -15.09
N GLU A 392 -10.00 5.22 -15.31
CA GLU A 392 -11.39 5.31 -14.81
C GLU A 392 -11.52 4.84 -13.35
N LEU A 393 -10.47 4.23 -12.81
CA LEU A 393 -10.30 3.98 -11.38
C LEU A 393 -9.56 5.21 -10.81
N ASN A 394 -10.08 5.86 -9.75
CA ASN A 394 -9.47 7.00 -9.03
C ASN A 394 -8.23 6.61 -8.21
N THR A 395 -7.27 6.02 -8.92
CA THR A 395 -6.10 5.34 -8.38
C THR A 395 -4.86 6.18 -8.62
N SER A 396 -4.28 6.70 -7.54
CA SER A 396 -2.82 6.83 -7.48
C SER A 396 -2.29 5.44 -7.14
N LEU A 397 -1.83 4.73 -8.18
CA LEU A 397 -1.98 3.27 -8.30
C LEU A 397 -1.32 2.50 -7.14
N LEU A 398 -0.18 2.98 -6.64
CA LEU A 398 0.54 2.40 -5.51
C LEU A 398 1.04 3.46 -4.52
N SER A 399 0.35 4.60 -4.43
CA SER A 399 0.65 5.60 -3.41
C SER A 399 0.38 5.08 -1.99
N LEU A 400 1.13 5.62 -1.04
CA LEU A 400 0.95 5.40 0.39
C LEU A 400 -0.26 6.18 0.95
N GLY A 401 -0.92 7.01 0.14
CA GLY A 401 -2.12 7.77 0.50
C GLY A 401 -3.45 7.15 0.09
N HIS A 402 -4.53 7.80 0.53
CA HIS A 402 -5.91 7.33 0.40
C HIS A 402 -6.40 7.35 -1.06
N GLY A 403 -7.37 6.48 -1.35
CA GLY A 403 -7.91 6.20 -2.69
C GLY A 403 -8.80 4.97 -2.63
N TYR A 404 -9.85 4.90 -3.46
CA TYR A 404 -10.99 4.02 -3.22
C TYR A 404 -10.62 2.52 -3.13
N PHE A 405 -11.11 1.86 -2.08
CA PHE A 405 -10.76 0.47 -1.73
C PHE A 405 -11.07 -0.53 -2.86
N ALA A 406 -12.26 -0.45 -3.46
CA ALA A 406 -12.67 -1.35 -4.54
C ALA A 406 -11.78 -1.23 -5.78
N GLU A 407 -11.29 -0.03 -6.08
CA GLU A 407 -10.48 0.28 -7.25
C GLU A 407 -9.06 -0.29 -7.13
N LYS A 408 -8.39 -0.09 -5.98
CA LYS A 408 -7.09 -0.70 -5.70
C LYS A 408 -7.18 -2.23 -5.75
N ARG A 409 -8.27 -2.81 -5.25
CA ARG A 409 -8.54 -4.26 -5.32
C ARG A 409 -8.64 -4.78 -6.76
N SER A 410 -9.31 -4.07 -7.67
CA SER A 410 -9.41 -4.49 -9.08
C SER A 410 -8.03 -4.62 -9.74
N VAL A 411 -7.16 -3.62 -9.58
CA VAL A 411 -5.79 -3.64 -10.14
C VAL A 411 -4.95 -4.77 -9.54
N ILE A 412 -5.01 -4.99 -8.23
CA ILE A 412 -4.23 -6.04 -7.56
C ILE A 412 -4.75 -7.45 -7.90
N THR A 413 -6.06 -7.62 -8.07
CA THR A 413 -6.65 -8.89 -8.54
C THR A 413 -6.22 -9.20 -9.97
N ASP A 414 -6.21 -8.20 -10.84
CA ASP A 414 -5.80 -8.31 -12.24
C ASP A 414 -4.30 -8.60 -12.38
N LEU A 415 -3.45 -7.93 -11.58
CA LEU A 415 -2.03 -8.25 -11.41
C LEU A 415 -1.84 -9.69 -10.90
N GLY A 416 -2.59 -10.13 -9.88
CA GLY A 416 -2.53 -11.49 -9.37
C GLY A 416 -2.85 -12.54 -10.45
N ASN A 417 -3.81 -12.26 -11.32
CA ASN A 417 -4.14 -13.13 -12.46
C ASN A 417 -3.05 -13.12 -13.54
N LEU A 418 -2.42 -11.97 -13.81
CA LEU A 418 -1.28 -11.85 -14.74
C LEU A 418 -0.07 -12.65 -14.23
N ILE A 419 0.30 -12.46 -12.96
CA ILE A 419 1.49 -13.07 -12.34
C ILE A 419 1.31 -14.57 -12.11
N ARG A 420 0.26 -15.00 -11.38
CA ARG A 420 0.06 -16.42 -11.03
C ARG A 420 -0.28 -17.28 -12.25
N ASN A 421 -1.19 -16.80 -13.11
CA ASN A 421 -1.81 -17.60 -14.15
C ASN A 421 -1.22 -17.35 -15.56
N GLY A 422 -0.35 -16.35 -15.73
CA GLY A 422 0.28 -15.99 -17.02
C GLY A 422 -0.68 -15.42 -18.07
N LEU A 423 -1.90 -15.04 -17.68
CA LEU A 423 -2.98 -14.64 -18.58
C LEU A 423 -2.69 -13.27 -19.20
N GLY A 424 -2.64 -13.20 -20.53
CA GLY A 424 -2.65 -11.91 -21.25
C GLY A 424 -3.97 -11.16 -21.02
N ALA A 425 -3.97 -9.84 -21.20
CA ALA A 425 -5.10 -8.96 -20.88
C ALA A 425 -6.47 -9.43 -21.42
N ALA A 426 -6.49 -9.97 -22.66
CA ALA A 426 -7.69 -10.54 -23.29
C ALA A 426 -8.37 -11.66 -22.47
N SER A 427 -7.62 -12.37 -21.63
CA SER A 427 -8.08 -13.50 -20.82
C SER A 427 -8.31 -13.15 -19.35
N ARG A 428 -8.20 -11.85 -18.98
CA ARG A 428 -8.35 -11.36 -17.59
C ARG A 428 -9.66 -10.59 -17.34
N GLY A 429 -10.58 -10.60 -18.30
CA GLY A 429 -11.85 -9.87 -18.22
C GLY A 429 -11.75 -8.38 -18.55
N LEU A 430 -10.62 -7.94 -19.11
CA LEU A 430 -10.42 -6.57 -19.57
C LEU A 430 -11.03 -6.38 -20.97
N HIS A 431 -11.62 -5.21 -21.21
CA HIS A 431 -12.21 -4.84 -22.50
C HIS A 431 -11.18 -4.20 -23.43
N SER A 432 -11.09 -4.65 -24.68
CA SER A 432 -10.21 -4.02 -25.68
C SER A 432 -10.81 -2.72 -26.21
N SER A 433 -10.02 -1.65 -26.25
CA SER A 433 -10.39 -0.39 -26.91
C SER A 433 -10.32 -0.55 -28.43
N ALA A 434 -11.49 -0.63 -29.06
CA ALA A 434 -11.69 -0.98 -30.47
C ALA A 434 -10.75 -0.23 -31.45
N ASP A 435 -10.54 1.07 -31.22
CA ASP A 435 -9.75 1.93 -32.11
C ASP A 435 -8.28 2.09 -31.67
N LYS A 436 -7.92 1.71 -30.43
CA LYS A 436 -6.70 2.23 -29.76
C LYS A 436 -5.77 1.20 -29.12
N LYS A 437 -5.98 -0.11 -29.34
CA LYS A 437 -5.02 -1.18 -28.96
C LYS A 437 -4.62 -1.26 -27.47
N TYR A 438 -5.41 -0.68 -26.57
CA TYR A 438 -5.21 -0.79 -25.12
C TYR A 438 -6.41 -1.44 -24.44
N TRP A 439 -6.22 -1.89 -23.21
CA TRP A 439 -7.20 -2.61 -22.41
C TRP A 439 -7.81 -1.72 -21.33
N LEU A 440 -9.07 -1.95 -20.98
CA LEU A 440 -9.83 -1.22 -19.98
C LEU A 440 -10.39 -2.19 -18.94
N PHE A 441 -10.50 -1.74 -17.69
CA PHE A 441 -11.30 -2.44 -16.69
C PHE A 441 -12.80 -2.40 -17.06
N PRO A 442 -13.59 -3.43 -16.71
CA PRO A 442 -15.05 -3.37 -16.79
C PRO A 442 -15.63 -2.31 -15.82
N LYS A 443 -16.84 -1.85 -16.10
CA LYS A 443 -17.59 -0.86 -15.31
C LYS A 443 -18.63 -1.51 -14.40
#